data_AF-A0A9P5GYB3-F1
#
_entry.id   AF-A0A9P5GYB3-F1
#
_cell.length_a   1.000
_cell.length_b   1.000
_cell.length_c   1.000
_cell.angle_alpha   90.00
_cell.angle_beta   90.00
_cell.angle_gamma   90.00
#
_symmetry.space_group_name_H-M   'P 1'
#
loop_
_entity.id
_entity.type
_entity.pdbx_description
1 polymer ?
#
loop_
_entity_poly.entity_id
_entity_poly.type
_entity_poly.pdbx_seq_one_letter_code
_entity_poly.pdbx_strand_id
1 'polypeptide(L)' 'MNPRDIIFEPFNMYNNEPENKTSIINLIVCQPPAGARSATVVNEWHTSRKDKRVHCTVDYCNAAGNLIRRHHIV' A
#
# COMPACT_ATOMS: atom_id res chain seq x y z
N MET A 1 -2.65 6.15 10.91
CA MET A 1 -3.59 5.83 9.80
C MET A 1 -4.42 4.64 10.24
N ASN A 2 -5.71 4.54 9.92
CA ASN A 2 -6.51 3.37 10.27
C ASN A 2 -6.58 2.38 9.09
N PRO A 3 -6.76 1.06 9.32
CA PRO A 3 -6.93 0.07 8.25
C PRO A 3 -8.03 0.40 7.24
N ARG A 4 -9.12 1.04 7.70
CA ARG A 4 -10.24 1.47 6.84
C ARG A 4 -9.90 2.62 5.89
N ASP A 5 -8.79 3.33 6.14
CA ASP A 5 -8.32 4.45 5.33
C ASP A 5 -7.36 3.95 4.21
N ILE A 6 -7.25 2.63 4.05
CA ILE A 6 -6.43 1.96 3.03
C ILE A 6 -7.33 1.45 1.91
N ILE A 7 -7.03 1.89 0.70
CA ILE A 7 -7.73 1.52 -0.53
C ILE A 7 -6.83 0.60 -1.35
N PHE A 8 -7.42 -0.34 -2.06
CA PHE A 8 -6.73 -1.20 -3.00
C PHE A 8 -7.20 -0.84 -4.41
N GLU A 9 -6.24 -0.62 -5.32
CA GLU A 9 -6.50 -0.36 -6.73
C GLU A 9 -5.67 -1.33 -7.57
N PRO A 10 -6.31 -2.32 -8.22
CA PRO A 10 -7.76 -2.54 -8.30
C PRO A 10 -8.38 -3.04 -6.99
N PHE A 11 -9.70 -2.85 -6.80
CA PHE A 11 -10.39 -3.16 -5.53
C PHE A 11 -10.38 -4.65 -5.15
N ASN A 12 -10.25 -5.52 -6.14
CA ASN A 12 -10.21 -6.98 -5.99
C ASN A 12 -8.81 -7.53 -5.69
N MET A 13 -7.84 -6.65 -5.47
CA MET A 13 -6.50 -7.00 -5.06
C MET A 13 -6.50 -7.89 -3.82
N TYR A 14 -5.71 -8.96 -3.87
CA TYR A 14 -5.57 -9.95 -2.81
C TYR A 14 -6.88 -10.64 -2.38
N ASN A 15 -7.93 -10.65 -3.21
CA ASN A 15 -9.19 -11.33 -2.86
C ASN A 15 -9.01 -12.84 -2.56
N ASN A 16 -8.02 -13.48 -3.20
CA ASN A 16 -7.69 -14.89 -2.99
C ASN A 16 -6.53 -15.09 -2.00
N GLU A 17 -5.98 -14.01 -1.44
CA GLU A 17 -4.78 -14.02 -0.59
C GLU A 17 -4.98 -13.13 0.66
N PRO A 18 -5.93 -13.47 1.56
CA PRO A 18 -6.30 -12.64 2.71
C PRO A 18 -5.14 -12.39 3.68
N GLU A 19 -4.18 -13.32 3.75
CA GLU A 19 -2.97 -13.19 4.55
C GLU A 19 -2.07 -12.07 4.01
N ASN A 20 -1.84 -12.03 2.70
CA ASN A 20 -1.08 -10.97 2.03
C ASN A 20 -1.77 -9.61 2.20
N LYS A 21 -3.10 -9.58 2.08
CA LYS A 21 -3.91 -8.37 2.33
C LYS A 21 -3.75 -7.85 3.76
N THR A 22 -3.75 -8.74 4.75
CA THR A 22 -3.60 -8.37 6.15
C THR A 22 -2.18 -7.90 6.44
N SER A 23 -1.17 -8.58 5.89
CA SER A 23 0.24 -8.23 6.02
C SER A 23 0.51 -6.82 5.49
N ILE A 24 0.04 -6.50 4.28
CA ILE A 24 0.26 -5.17 3.69
C ILE A 24 -0.46 -4.05 4.48
N ILE A 25 -1.67 -4.30 4.96
CA ILE A 25 -2.39 -3.35 5.84
C ILE A 25 -1.56 -3.05 7.09
N ASN A 26 -1.04 -4.10 7.75
CA ASN A 26 -0.23 -3.94 8.95
C ASN A 26 1.04 -3.13 8.67
N LEU A 27 1.75 -3.43 7.58
CA LEU A 27 2.96 -2.70 7.18
C LEU A 27 2.67 -1.21 6.95
N ILE A 28 1.57 -0.88 6.26
CA ILE A 28 1.15 0.50 5.98
C ILE A 28 0.79 1.25 7.27
N VAL A 29 0.09 0.61 8.20
CA VAL A 29 -0.36 1.22 9.46
C VAL A 29 0.77 1.38 10.47
N CYS A 30 1.74 0.47 10.49
CA CYS A 30 2.85 0.51 11.45
C CYS A 30 3.78 1.70 11.24
N GLN A 31 4.04 2.09 9.99
CA GLN A 31 5.01 3.15 9.68
C GLN A 31 4.53 4.11 8.57
N PRO A 32 3.38 4.79 8.75
CA PRO A 32 2.93 5.78 7.79
C PRO A 32 3.88 7.00 7.81
N PRO A 33 4.17 7.62 6.65
CA PRO A 33 4.85 8.90 6.59
C PRO A 33 4.13 9.98 7.42
N ALA A 34 4.87 10.94 7.95
CA ALA A 34 4.29 12.08 8.65
C ALA A 34 3.28 12.82 7.75
N GLY A 35 2.10 13.10 8.28
CA GLY A 35 1.01 13.76 7.54
C GLY A 35 0.14 12.83 6.68
N ALA A 36 0.51 11.55 6.53
CA ALA A 36 -0.31 10.59 5.79
C ALA A 36 -1.61 10.26 6.54
N ARG A 37 -2.74 10.34 5.82
CA ARG A 37 -4.09 10.10 6.32
C ARG A 37 -4.76 8.91 5.67
N SER A 38 -4.50 8.68 4.39
CA SER A 38 -4.93 7.50 3.65
C SER A 38 -3.77 6.91 2.86
N ALA A 39 -3.95 5.67 2.41
CA ALA A 39 -3.01 5.01 1.51
C ALA A 39 -3.76 4.26 0.42
N THR A 40 -3.19 4.22 -0.79
CA THR A 40 -3.68 3.42 -1.90
C THR A 40 -2.61 2.39 -2.28
N VAL A 41 -2.96 1.12 -2.20
CA VAL A 41 -2.12 0.03 -2.73
C VAL A 41 -2.37 -0.07 -4.22
N VAL A 42 -1.33 0.20 -5.02
CA VAL A 42 -1.42 0.37 -6.48
C VAL A 42 -1.18 -0.95 -7.23
N ASN A 43 -0.51 -1.91 -6.59
CA ASN A 43 -0.30 -3.25 -7.14
C ASN A 43 -0.04 -4.30 -6.06
N GLU A 44 -0.26 -5.55 -6.45
CA GLU A 44 0.07 -6.73 -5.64
C GLU A 44 1.59 -6.89 -5.50
N TRP A 45 2.00 -7.75 -4.58
CA TRP A 45 3.37 -8.24 -4.48
C TRP A 45 3.80 -8.84 -5.82
N HIS A 46 4.80 -8.24 -6.45
CA HIS A 46 5.31 -8.69 -7.73
C HIS A 46 6.81 -8.41 -7.82
N THR A 47 7.45 -8.99 -8.83
CA THR A 47 8.81 -8.60 -9.22
C THR A 47 8.75 -7.79 -10.51
N SER A 48 9.69 -6.89 -10.70
CA SER A 48 9.81 -6.14 -11.96
C SER A 48 11.03 -6.64 -12.75
N ARG A 49 11.11 -6.24 -14.03
CA ARG A 49 12.27 -6.61 -14.86
C ARG A 49 13.59 -6.03 -14.29
N LYS A 50 13.51 -4.85 -13.67
CA LYS A 50 14.65 -4.07 -13.15
C LYS A 50 14.91 -4.32 -11.65
N ASP A 51 13.86 -4.52 -10.85
CA ASP A 51 13.96 -4.89 -9.44
C ASP A 51 13.47 -6.32 -9.24
N LYS A 52 14.40 -7.21 -8.90
CA LYS A 52 14.15 -8.64 -8.69
C LYS A 52 13.57 -8.96 -7.32
N ARG A 53 13.51 -7.99 -6.41
CA ARG A 53 12.88 -8.17 -5.11
C ARG A 53 11.36 -8.16 -5.27
N VAL A 54 10.68 -9.00 -4.49
CA VAL A 54 9.22 -8.97 -4.40
C VAL A 54 8.84 -7.67 -3.72
N HIS A 55 8.00 -6.87 -4.34
CA HIS A 55 7.59 -5.58 -3.80
C HIS A 55 6.17 -5.23 -4.20
N CYS A 56 5.56 -4.33 -3.42
CA CYS A 56 4.30 -3.69 -3.76
C CYS A 56 4.42 -2.18 -3.64
N THR A 57 3.57 -1.46 -4.35
CA THR A 57 3.60 0.01 -4.43
C THR A 57 2.43 0.56 -3.64
N VAL A 58 2.74 1.51 -2.77
CA VAL A 58 1.77 2.18 -1.92
C VAL A 58 1.93 3.69 -2.07
N ASP A 59 0.82 4.36 -2.37
CA ASP A 59 0.72 5.81 -2.42
C ASP A 59 0.09 6.33 -1.13
N TYR A 60 0.84 7.12 -0.38
CA TYR A 60 0.37 7.75 0.86
C TYR A 60 -0.16 9.16 0.56
N CYS A 61 -1.38 9.45 0.97
CA CYS A 61 -2.06 10.72 0.71
C CYS A 61 -2.36 11.47 2.02
N ASN A 62 -2.41 12.81 1.95
CA ASN A 62 -2.75 13.66 3.09
C ASN A 62 -4.27 13.80 3.28
N ALA A 63 -4.72 14.59 4.25
CA ALA A 63 -6.13 14.83 4.53
C ALA A 63 -6.91 15.42 3.34
N ALA A 64 -6.24 16.15 2.45
CA ALA A 64 -6.84 16.72 1.25
C ALA A 64 -6.87 15.75 0.06
N GLY A 65 -6.36 14.52 0.23
CA GLY A 65 -6.24 13.53 -0.84
C GLY A 65 -5.00 13.70 -1.73
N ASN A 66 -4.10 14.65 -1.43
CA ASN A 66 -2.89 14.85 -2.23
C ASN A 66 -1.85 13.79 -1.89
N LEU A 67 -1.19 13.24 -2.93
CA LEU A 67 -0.06 12.33 -2.78
C LEU A 67 1.08 13.02 -2.01
N ILE A 68 1.48 12.43 -0.89
CA ILE A 68 2.67 12.82 -0.13
C ILE A 68 3.88 12.02 -0.61
N ARG A 69 3.70 10.70 -0.75
CA ARG A 69 4.81 9.79 -1.04
C ARG A 69 4.33 8.51 -1.71
N ARG A 70 5.02 8.13 -2.78
CA ARG A 70 5.01 6.75 -3.29
C ARG A 70 6.10 5.94 -2.60
N HIS A 71 5.75 4.76 -2.12
CA HIS A 71 6.66 3.85 -1.43
C HIS A 71 6.58 2.45 -2.03
N HIS A 72 7.75 1.83 -2.22
CA HIS A 72 7.85 0.42 -2.59
C HIS A 72 8.19 -0.36 -1.33
N ILE A 73 7.23 -1.13 -0.83
CA ILE A 73 7.44 -2.05 0.28
C ILE A 73 8.04 -3.32 -0.31
N VAL A 74 9.10 -3.83 0.30
CA VAL A 74 9.92 -4.97 -0.13
C VAL A 74 9.94 -6.03 0.97
#